data_AF-A0A920YKK2-F1
#
_entry.id   AF-A0A920YKK2-F1
#
_cell.length_a   1.000
_cell.length_b   1.000
_cell.length_c   1.000
_cell.angle_alpha   90.00
_cell.angle_beta   90.00
_cell.angle_gamma   90.00
#
_symmetry.space_group_name_H-M   'P 1'
#
loop_
_entity.id
_entity.type
_entity.pdbx_description
1 polymer ?
#
loop_
_entity_poly.entity_id
_entity_poly.type
_entity_poly.pdbx_seq_one_letter_code
_entity_poly.pdbx_strand_id
1 'polypeptide(L)' 'MRINPDLCIGCGSCVPYCPMRAISLKDHAVVNEDECVECGIC' A
#
# COMPACT_ATOMS: atom_id res chain seq x y z
N MET A 1 8.63 -0.44 5.08
CA MET A 1 7.64 0.63 5.37
C MET A 1 6.24 0.03 5.25
N ARG A 2 5.34 0.28 6.21
CA ARG A 2 4.00 -0.35 6.25
C ARG A 2 2.92 0.72 6.39
N ILE A 3 1.81 0.54 5.67
CA ILE A 3 0.62 1.39 5.80
C ILE A 3 -0.02 1.07 7.15
N ASN A 4 -0.23 2.10 7.97
CA ASN A 4 -0.89 1.91 9.26
C ASN A 4 -2.41 1.76 9.04
N PRO A 5 -3.02 0.59 9.34
CA PRO A 5 -4.45 0.37 9.13
C PRO A 5 -5.34 1.27 10.00
N ASP A 6 -4.86 1.69 11.18
CA ASP A 6 -5.62 2.59 12.07
C ASP A 6 -5.73 4.03 11.51
N LEU A 7 -4.77 4.43 10.66
CA LEU A 7 -4.74 5.74 10.00
C LEU A 7 -5.20 5.67 8.54
N CYS A 8 -5.30 4.47 7.97
CA CYS A 8 -5.68 4.27 6.59
C CYS A 8 -7.17 4.51 6.42
N ILE A 9 -7.52 5.59 5.74
CA ILE A 9 -8.92 5.93 5.42
C ILE A 9 -9.41 5.30 4.09
N GLY A 10 -8.63 4.40 3.50
CA GLY A 10 -9.01 3.75 2.23
C GLY A 10 -8.99 4.66 1.00
N CYS A 11 -8.25 5.78 1.01
CA CYS A 11 -8.26 6.74 -0.10
C CYS A 11 -7.65 6.21 -1.41
N GLY A 12 -6.82 5.17 -1.34
CA GLY A 12 -6.23 4.54 -2.52
C GLY A 12 -5.13 5.31 -3.23
N SER A 13 -4.67 6.45 -2.69
CA SER A 13 -3.64 7.26 -3.35
C SER A 13 -2.33 6.51 -3.57
N CYS A 14 -1.95 5.61 -2.65
CA CYS A 14 -0.72 4.82 -2.72
C CYS A 14 -0.72 3.74 -3.82
N VAL A 15 -1.89 3.26 -4.25
CA VAL A 15 -2.02 2.18 -5.24
C VAL A 15 -1.34 2.51 -6.58
N PRO A 16 -1.64 3.64 -7.25
CA PRO A 16 -0.98 3.99 -8.52
C PRO A 16 0.51 4.33 -8.38
N TYR A 17 0.97 4.74 -7.19
CA TYR A 17 2.37 5.08 -6.96
C TYR A 17 3.25 3.87 -6.62
N CYS A 18 2.65 2.73 -6.28
CA CYS A 18 3.43 1.52 -6.00
C CYS A 18 4.11 1.02 -7.30
N PRO A 19 5.45 1.08 -7.41
CA PRO A 19 6.15 0.68 -8.63
C PRO A 19 6.02 -0.83 -8.90
N MET A 20 5.89 -1.62 -7.83
CA MET A 20 5.70 -3.08 -7.89
C MET A 20 4.24 -3.48 -8.03
N ARG A 21 3.30 -2.53 -7.95
CA ARG A 21 1.85 -2.81 -7.87
C ARG A 21 1.49 -3.81 -6.76
N ALA A 22 2.27 -3.85 -5.70
CA ALA A 22 2.11 -4.74 -4.55
C ALA A 22 0.98 -4.31 -3.59
N ILE A 23 0.22 -3.25 -3.92
CA ILE A 23 -0.81 -2.69 -3.04
C ILE A 23 -2.19 -2.92 -3.65
N SER A 24 -3.08 -3.54 -2.87
CA SER A 24 -4.50 -3.71 -3.20
C SER A 24 -5.37 -2.86 -2.28
N LEU A 25 -6.48 -2.33 -2.81
CA LEU A 25 -7.42 -1.51 -2.03
C LEU A 25 -8.75 -2.25 -1.84
N LYS A 26 -9.15 -2.44 -0.58
CA LYS A 26 -10.51 -2.81 -0.17
C LYS A 26 -11.04 -1.69 0.74
N ASP A 27 -11.35 -1.98 2.00
CA ASP A 27 -11.64 -0.95 3.02
C ASP A 27 -10.38 -0.19 3.46
N HIS A 28 -9.23 -0.86 3.42
CA HIS A 28 -7.90 -0.30 3.66
C HIS A 28 -6.92 -0.80 2.60
N ALA A 29 -5.78 -0.13 2.49
CA ALA A 29 -4.70 -0.58 1.62
C ALA A 29 -3.99 -1.79 2.24
N VAL A 30 -3.84 -2.85 1.45
CA VAL A 30 -3.19 -4.11 1.82
C VAL A 30 -1.94 -4.25 0.97
N VAL A 31 -0.79 -4.45 1.61
CA VAL A 31 0.51 -4.62 0.94
C VAL A 31 0.85 -6.10 0.87
N ASN A 32 1.18 -6.59 -0.32
CA ASN A 32 1.77 -7.91 -0.52
C ASN A 32 3.27 -7.84 -0.19
N GLU A 33 3.69 -8.47 0.91
CA GLU A 33 5.09 -8.44 1.35
C GLU A 33 6.02 -9.25 0.45
N ASP A 34 5.51 -10.23 -0.30
CA ASP A 34 6.32 -11.01 -1.26
C ASP A 34 6.73 -10.16 -2.48
N GLU A 35 5.92 -9.16 -2.83
CA GLU A 35 6.17 -8.25 -3.97
C GLU A 35 6.74 -6.89 -3.53
N CYS A 36 6.71 -6.60 -2.22
CA CYS A 36 7.17 -5.34 -1.67
C CYS A 36 8.71 -5.28 -1.63
N VAL A 37 9.27 -4.30 -2.34
CA VAL A 37 10.72 -4.03 -2.34
C VAL A 37 11.15 -2.94 -1.36
N GLU A 38 10.27 -2.59 -0.42
CA GLU A 38 10.50 -1.56 0.62
C GLU A 38 10.92 -0.17 0.10
N CYS A 39 10.40 0.23 -1.06
CA CYS A 39 10.76 1.50 -1.72
C CYS A 39 10.35 2.79 -0.97
N GLY A 40 9.39 2.72 -0.04
CA GLY A 40 8.99 3.85 0.81
C GLY A 40 8.09 4.92 0.17
N ILE A 41 7.46 4.61 -0.98
CA ILE A 41 6.62 5.56 -1.72
C ILE A 41 5.18 5.64 -1.19
N CYS A 42 4.72 4.64 -0.44
CA CYS A 42 3.34 4.49 0.03
C CYS A 42 3.05 5.09 1.41
#